data_AF-A0A7K3DUX1-F1
#
_entry.id   AF-A0A7K3DUX1-F1
#
_cell.length_a   1.000
_cell.length_b   1.000
_cell.length_c   1.000
_cell.angle_alpha   90.00
_cell.angle_beta   90.00
_cell.angle_gamma   90.00
#
_symmetry.space_group_name_H-M   'P 1'
#
loop_
_entity.id
_entity.type
_entity.pdbx_description
1 polymer ?
#
loop_
_entity_poly.entity_id
_entity_poly.type
_entity_poly.pdbx_seq_one_letter_code
_entity_poly.pdbx_strand_id
1 'polypeptide(L)'
;MFQRTVKVVCAVPLLALALSGCQGVLGGGGGSEDSAAPDPARSPAGYGAVFLAVGECSSRGLKAFDEVPCRSERAIAKVLARFEGASADGPACPAPTDFVLHISENRPSAGGNGAGAVAEGYACMRNLEDPHPGDPGGGGGPRTVVGDCVRAAGSGQVRETPCDGSGEEPPQYRVTKAVTSRARCPDSTALYVSLGGTVPVGCAQRLRP
;
A
#
# COMPACT_ATOMS: atom_id res chain seq x y z
N MET A 1 -45.39 -29.78 -15.95
CA MET A 1 -45.69 -31.20 -16.26
C MET A 1 -44.48 -32.04 -15.86
N PHE A 2 -44.74 -33.08 -15.08
CA PHE A 2 -43.87 -34.19 -14.64
C PHE A 2 -42.80 -33.99 -13.55
N GLN A 3 -43.05 -34.71 -12.46
CA GLN A 3 -42.31 -34.92 -11.22
C GLN A 3 -41.06 -35.78 -11.44
N ARG A 4 -40.11 -35.73 -10.49
CA ARG A 4 -39.75 -36.91 -9.66
C ARG A 4 -38.81 -36.54 -8.51
N THR A 5 -39.39 -36.58 -7.31
CA THR A 5 -38.72 -36.74 -6.02
C THR A 5 -38.06 -38.12 -5.92
N VAL A 6 -36.82 -38.19 -5.44
CA VAL A 6 -36.22 -39.42 -4.89
C VAL A 6 -35.67 -39.08 -3.50
N LYS A 7 -36.29 -39.69 -2.48
CA LYS A 7 -35.78 -39.76 -1.11
C LYS A 7 -34.90 -41.01 -1.02
N VAL A 8 -33.69 -40.88 -0.48
CA VAL A 8 -32.91 -42.02 0.01
C VAL A 8 -32.55 -41.74 1.47
N VAL A 9 -33.06 -42.61 2.34
CA VAL A 9 -32.72 -42.74 3.76
C VAL A 9 -31.95 -44.05 3.89
N CYS A 10 -30.78 -44.02 4.52
CA CYS A 10 -30.09 -45.12 5.21
C CYS A 10 -28.79 -44.52 5.80
N ALA A 11 -28.70 -44.23 7.10
CA ALA A 11 -28.37 -45.12 8.22
C ALA A 11 -26.87 -45.00 8.64
N VAL A 12 -26.69 -44.63 9.91
CA VAL A 12 -25.52 -44.26 10.73
C VAL A 12 -24.45 -45.38 10.84
N PRO A 13 -23.16 -45.09 11.13
CA PRO A 13 -22.69 -45.18 12.53
C PRO A 13 -21.70 -44.09 12.98
N LEU A 14 -21.74 -43.78 14.28
CA LEU A 14 -20.70 -43.07 15.03
C LEU A 14 -19.37 -43.86 14.96
N LEU A 15 -18.24 -43.17 14.74
CA LEU A 15 -16.92 -43.71 15.06
C LEU A 15 -16.04 -42.64 15.74
N ALA A 16 -15.28 -43.11 16.73
CA ALA A 16 -14.75 -42.39 17.86
C ALA A 16 -13.49 -41.53 17.58
N LEU A 17 -13.29 -40.53 18.45
CA LEU A 17 -12.05 -39.77 18.61
C LEU A 17 -10.87 -40.67 19.00
N ALA A 18 -9.73 -40.50 18.32
CA ALA A 18 -8.42 -40.89 18.83
C ALA A 18 -7.45 -39.70 18.67
N LEU A 19 -7.05 -39.11 19.80
CA LEU A 19 -5.92 -38.17 19.85
C LEU A 19 -4.62 -38.97 19.73
N SER A 20 -3.89 -38.82 18.63
CA SER A 20 -2.49 -39.24 18.55
C SER A 20 -1.58 -38.09 19.02
N GLY A 21 -1.13 -38.18 20.26
CA GLY A 21 0.02 -37.43 20.74
C GLY A 21 1.31 -38.12 20.31
N CYS A 22 2.23 -37.39 19.68
CA CYS A 22 3.63 -37.79 19.56
C CYS A 22 4.48 -36.82 20.36
N GLN A 23 4.96 -37.30 21.52
CA GLN A 23 6.04 -36.70 22.27
C GLN A 23 7.37 -37.21 21.69
N GLY A 24 8.20 -36.32 21.17
CA GLY A 24 9.59 -36.61 20.79
C GLY A 24 10.55 -35.93 21.75
N VAL A 25 11.11 -36.70 22.68
CA VAL A 25 12.12 -36.28 23.66
C VAL A 25 13.51 -36.26 23.01
N LEU A 26 14.20 -35.12 23.22
CA LEU A 26 15.65 -34.89 23.35
C LEU A 26 16.60 -36.00 22.85
N GLY A 27 17.30 -35.70 21.75
CA GLY A 27 18.57 -36.34 21.39
C GLY A 27 19.65 -35.27 21.26
N GLY A 28 20.55 -35.18 22.23
CA GLY A 28 21.75 -34.36 22.18
C GLY A 28 22.97 -35.16 21.70
N GLY A 29 23.85 -34.52 20.93
CA GLY A 29 25.16 -35.06 20.54
C GLY A 29 25.67 -34.42 19.25
N GLY A 30 26.59 -33.45 19.38
CA GLY A 30 26.96 -32.52 18.34
C GLY A 30 28.00 -32.98 17.31
N GLY A 31 28.10 -32.18 16.25
CA GLY A 31 29.16 -32.14 15.26
C GLY A 31 29.05 -30.82 14.49
N SER A 32 30.01 -29.92 14.71
CA SER A 32 30.12 -28.63 14.04
C SER A 32 30.61 -28.81 12.61
N GLU A 33 29.81 -28.40 11.63
CA GLU A 33 30.27 -28.04 10.29
C GLU A 33 29.49 -26.80 9.83
N ASP A 34 30.24 -25.83 9.32
CA ASP A 34 29.80 -24.51 8.86
C ASP A 34 28.52 -24.56 8.02
N SER A 35 27.47 -23.98 8.55
CA SER A 35 26.29 -23.60 7.79
C SER A 35 25.89 -22.23 8.29
N ALA A 36 26.18 -21.22 7.47
CA ALA A 36 25.75 -19.84 7.68
C ALA A 36 24.29 -19.86 8.13
N ALA A 37 24.08 -19.47 9.38
CA ALA A 37 22.76 -19.38 9.96
C ALA A 37 21.94 -18.43 9.07
N PRO A 38 20.76 -18.83 8.58
CA PRO A 38 19.83 -17.83 8.11
C PRO A 38 19.56 -16.91 9.30
N ASP A 39 19.80 -15.61 9.12
CA ASP A 39 19.38 -14.56 10.06
C ASP A 39 18.03 -14.97 10.66
N PRO A 40 17.85 -14.95 11.99
CA PRO A 40 16.54 -15.17 12.56
C PRO A 40 15.66 -14.08 11.96
N ALA A 41 14.85 -14.49 10.99
CA ALA A 41 13.75 -13.73 10.45
C ALA A 41 13.06 -13.17 11.67
N ARG A 42 13.18 -11.84 11.84
CA ARG A 42 12.54 -11.08 12.90
C ARG A 42 11.14 -11.65 13.00
N SER A 43 10.84 -12.36 14.09
CA SER A 43 9.50 -12.87 14.34
C SER A 43 8.58 -11.68 14.10
N PRO A 44 7.47 -11.83 13.35
CA PRO A 44 6.57 -10.71 13.15
C PRO A 44 6.28 -10.15 14.54
N ALA A 45 6.66 -8.90 14.76
CA ALA A 45 6.25 -8.20 15.95
C ALA A 45 4.73 -8.24 15.85
N GLY A 46 4.09 -9.09 16.66
CA GLY A 46 2.63 -9.15 16.67
C GLY A 46 2.13 -7.71 16.84
N TYR A 47 1.05 -7.38 16.12
CA TYR A 47 0.33 -6.10 16.15
C TYR A 47 0.95 -5.11 17.12
N GLY A 48 1.90 -4.30 16.64
CA GLY A 48 2.75 -3.49 17.51
C GLY A 48 1.93 -2.52 18.38
N ALA A 49 2.57 -1.86 19.34
CA ALA A 49 1.93 -0.80 20.13
C ALA A 49 1.38 0.37 19.26
N VAL A 50 1.79 0.42 17.99
CA VAL A 50 1.37 1.39 16.98
C VAL A 50 0.92 0.63 15.74
N PHE A 51 -0.39 0.68 15.48
CA PHE A 51 -0.98 0.12 14.28
C PHE A 51 -0.39 0.78 13.01
N LEU A 52 0.06 -0.04 12.06
CA LEU A 52 0.66 0.36 10.78
C LEU A 52 1.87 1.28 10.94
N ALA A 53 2.82 0.87 11.78
CA ALA A 53 4.11 1.53 11.87
C ALA A 53 4.88 1.50 10.53
N VAL A 54 5.84 2.41 10.35
CA VAL A 54 6.68 2.44 9.14
C VAL A 54 7.40 1.11 8.98
N GLY A 55 7.25 0.49 7.80
CA GLY A 55 7.83 -0.81 7.48
C GLY A 55 6.89 -2.00 7.69
N GLU A 56 5.77 -1.83 8.40
CA GLU A 56 4.78 -2.88 8.59
C GLU A 56 3.91 -3.07 7.35
N CYS A 57 3.32 -4.25 7.24
CA CYS A 57 2.46 -4.62 6.13
C CYS A 57 0.99 -4.71 6.54
N SER A 58 0.11 -4.46 5.58
CA SER A 58 -1.32 -4.50 5.76
C SER A 58 -2.00 -5.43 4.75
N SER A 59 -3.12 -6.02 5.14
CA SER A 59 -4.03 -6.71 4.24
C SER A 59 -5.10 -5.78 3.67
N ARG A 60 -5.68 -6.18 2.53
CA ARG A 60 -6.76 -5.44 1.86
C ARG A 60 -8.07 -5.70 2.58
N GLY A 61 -8.75 -4.65 3.02
CA GLY A 61 -10.15 -4.75 3.38
C GLY A 61 -10.96 -3.59 2.80
N LEU A 62 -12.22 -3.86 2.49
CA LEU A 62 -13.13 -2.89 1.87
C LEU A 62 -13.51 -1.74 2.82
N LYS A 63 -13.29 -1.92 4.13
CA LYS A 63 -13.67 -0.97 5.19
C LYS A 63 -12.57 -0.75 6.24
N ALA A 64 -11.58 -1.64 6.30
CA ALA A 64 -10.48 -1.57 7.24
C ALA A 64 -9.26 -2.26 6.63
N PHE A 65 -8.08 -1.75 6.92
CA PHE A 65 -6.83 -2.45 6.70
C PHE A 65 -6.47 -3.14 8.02
N ASP A 66 -5.86 -4.32 7.97
CA ASP A 66 -5.36 -5.01 9.15
C ASP A 66 -3.86 -5.17 9.02
N GLU A 67 -3.10 -4.94 10.09
CA GLU A 67 -1.67 -5.20 10.12
C GLU A 67 -1.43 -6.72 10.05
N VAL A 68 -0.54 -7.14 9.15
CA VAL A 68 -0.20 -8.54 8.94
C VAL A 68 1.31 -8.68 8.74
N PRO A 69 1.90 -9.85 9.06
CA PRO A 69 3.29 -10.10 8.72
C PRO A 69 3.56 -9.89 7.24
N CYS A 70 4.63 -9.17 6.86
CA CYS A 70 4.94 -8.90 5.45
C CYS A 70 5.18 -10.15 4.59
N ARG A 71 5.50 -11.30 5.20
CA ARG A 71 5.64 -12.59 4.50
C ARG A 71 4.34 -13.39 4.41
N SER A 72 3.26 -12.86 4.97
CA SER A 72 1.94 -13.46 4.88
C SER A 72 1.41 -13.34 3.45
N GLU A 73 0.75 -14.37 2.95
CA GLU A 73 -0.01 -14.33 1.70
C GLU A 73 -1.15 -13.30 1.73
N ARG A 74 -1.51 -12.81 2.92
CA ARG A 74 -2.51 -11.75 3.10
C ARG A 74 -1.93 -10.34 2.98
N ALA A 75 -0.61 -10.18 2.99
CA ALA A 75 0.02 -8.88 2.90
C ALA A 75 -0.10 -8.34 1.48
N ILE A 76 -0.61 -7.12 1.33
CA ILE A 76 -0.78 -6.49 0.01
C ILE A 76 -0.04 -5.18 -0.15
N ALA A 77 0.31 -4.53 0.96
CA ALA A 77 0.96 -3.23 0.96
C ALA A 77 1.81 -3.05 2.21
N LYS A 78 2.83 -2.21 2.10
CA LYS A 78 3.78 -1.84 3.14
C LYS A 78 3.71 -0.33 3.41
N VAL A 79 3.85 0.06 4.67
CA VAL A 79 3.91 1.47 5.07
C VAL A 79 5.30 2.04 4.77
N LEU A 80 5.36 3.09 3.93
CA LEU A 80 6.59 3.83 3.63
C LEU A 80 6.83 4.98 4.61
N ALA A 81 5.76 5.65 5.01
CA ALA A 81 5.78 6.78 5.94
C ALA A 81 4.43 6.87 6.66
N ARG A 82 4.44 7.44 7.86
CA ARG A 82 3.25 7.69 8.67
C ARG A 82 3.33 9.08 9.28
N PHE A 83 2.18 9.72 9.40
CA PHE A 83 2.03 10.98 10.10
C PHE A 83 0.84 10.90 11.05
N GLU A 84 1.02 11.43 12.26
CA GLU A 84 -0.02 11.59 13.26
C GLU A 84 -0.44 13.06 13.32
N GLY A 85 -1.74 13.31 13.28
CA GLY A 85 -2.33 14.64 13.20
C GLY A 85 -3.15 14.86 11.92
N ALA A 86 -3.65 16.09 11.77
CA ALA A 86 -4.47 16.47 10.63
C ALA A 86 -3.69 16.32 9.32
N SER A 87 -4.31 15.71 8.30
CA SER A 87 -3.62 15.44 7.02
C SER A 87 -3.12 16.71 6.31
N ALA A 88 -3.71 17.87 6.59
CA ALA A 88 -3.30 19.15 6.02
C ALA A 88 -1.95 19.66 6.56
N ASP A 89 -1.56 19.24 7.77
CA ASP A 89 -0.34 19.70 8.44
C ASP A 89 0.85 18.75 8.24
N GLY A 90 0.59 17.59 7.63
CA GLY A 90 1.57 16.52 7.46
C GLY A 90 2.48 16.69 6.23
N PRO A 91 3.68 16.08 6.25
CA PRO A 91 4.59 16.09 5.11
C PRO A 91 4.02 15.30 3.92
N ALA A 92 4.29 15.75 2.69
CA ALA A 92 3.92 14.97 1.51
C ALA A 92 4.50 13.55 1.55
N CYS A 93 3.72 12.57 1.09
CA CYS A 93 4.18 11.19 1.01
C CYS A 93 5.45 11.04 0.15
N PRO A 94 6.31 10.04 0.42
CA PRO A 94 7.42 9.69 -0.45
C PRO A 94 6.97 9.47 -1.89
N ALA A 95 7.85 9.72 -2.86
CA ALA A 95 7.56 9.55 -4.28
C ALA A 95 6.96 8.18 -4.66
N PRO A 96 7.49 7.02 -4.21
CA PRO A 96 6.99 5.70 -4.62
C PRO A 96 5.70 5.28 -3.89
N THR A 97 4.96 6.21 -3.30
CA THR A 97 3.71 5.88 -2.61
C THR A 97 2.64 5.54 -3.64
N ASP A 98 2.01 4.38 -3.52
CA ASP A 98 0.95 3.94 -4.43
C ASP A 98 -0.42 4.48 -4.01
N PHE A 99 -0.67 4.60 -2.69
CA PHE A 99 -1.90 5.19 -2.16
C PHE A 99 -1.72 5.71 -0.74
N VAL A 100 -2.66 6.54 -0.28
CA VAL A 100 -2.69 7.07 1.09
C VAL A 100 -3.84 6.45 1.85
N LEU A 101 -3.53 5.87 3.00
CA LEU A 101 -4.53 5.40 3.96
C LEU A 101 -4.72 6.47 5.03
N HIS A 102 -5.91 7.07 5.10
CA HIS A 102 -6.27 7.94 6.23
C HIS A 102 -6.71 7.08 7.41
N ILE A 103 -6.12 7.35 8.58
CA ILE A 103 -6.36 6.61 9.81
C ILE A 103 -7.14 7.54 10.73
N SER A 104 -8.34 7.11 11.14
CA SER A 104 -9.13 7.75 12.17
C SER A 104 -9.54 6.68 13.18
N GLU A 105 -8.81 6.60 14.30
CA GLU A 105 -9.20 5.73 15.41
C GLU A 105 -10.20 6.43 16.30
N ASN A 106 -11.45 5.97 16.28
CA ASN A 106 -12.45 6.34 17.27
C ASN A 106 -12.24 5.46 18.53
N ARG A 107 -11.30 5.81 19.42
CA ARG A 107 -11.15 5.08 20.69
C ARG A 107 -12.28 5.47 21.64
N PRO A 108 -13.12 4.54 22.12
CA PRO A 108 -13.98 4.81 23.26
C PRO A 108 -13.07 5.10 24.46
N SER A 109 -13.16 6.31 25.00
CA SER A 109 -12.42 6.70 26.21
C SER A 109 -12.78 5.74 27.35
N ALA A 110 -11.82 4.92 27.78
CA ALA A 110 -11.97 4.06 28.94
C ALA A 110 -11.98 4.93 30.20
N GLY A 111 -13.19 5.34 30.61
CA GLY A 111 -13.44 5.99 31.89
C GLY A 111 -13.48 7.51 31.83
N GLY A 112 -14.69 8.06 31.94
CA GLY A 112 -14.93 9.40 32.47
C GLY A 112 -14.71 10.56 31.49
N ASN A 113 -15.83 11.19 31.10
CA ASN A 113 -16.00 12.63 30.81
C ASN A 113 -14.99 13.43 29.96
N GLY A 114 -14.10 12.80 29.20
CA GLY A 114 -13.26 13.46 28.20
C GLY A 114 -13.78 13.18 26.79
N ALA A 115 -14.00 14.23 25.98
CA ALA A 115 -14.17 14.08 24.54
C ALA A 115 -13.01 13.23 24.01
N GLY A 116 -13.29 12.01 23.54
CA GLY A 116 -12.27 11.10 23.05
C GLY A 116 -11.47 11.77 21.95
N ALA A 117 -10.17 11.92 22.13
CA ALA A 117 -9.28 12.39 21.08
C ALA A 117 -9.24 11.29 20.01
N VAL A 118 -9.87 11.55 18.86
CA VAL A 118 -9.74 10.70 17.68
C VAL A 118 -8.27 10.78 17.29
N ALA A 119 -7.55 9.65 17.31
CA ALA A 119 -6.22 9.64 16.74
C ALA A 119 -6.39 9.72 15.22
N GLU A 120 -6.09 10.89 14.67
CA GLU A 120 -6.12 11.17 13.25
C GLU A 120 -4.71 11.06 12.66
N GLY A 121 -4.62 10.66 11.39
CA GLY A 121 -3.34 10.57 10.70
C GLY A 121 -3.49 9.98 9.30
N TYR A 122 -2.35 9.73 8.67
CA TYR A 122 -2.30 8.97 7.42
C TYR A 122 -1.02 8.14 7.31
N ALA A 123 -1.12 7.08 6.52
CA ALA A 123 -0.01 6.23 6.12
C ALA A 123 0.16 6.26 4.60
N CYS A 124 1.39 6.45 4.15
CA CYS A 124 1.79 6.38 2.75
C CYS A 124 2.11 4.92 2.45
N MET A 125 1.34 4.29 1.57
CA MET A 125 1.37 2.86 1.34
C MET A 125 2.02 2.53 -0.01
N ARG A 126 2.79 1.45 -0.06
CA ARG A 126 3.35 0.86 -1.28
C ARG A 126 2.77 -0.55 -1.44
N ASN A 127 2.20 -0.88 -2.60
CA ASN A 127 1.78 -2.24 -2.87
C ASN A 127 2.99 -3.18 -2.82
N LEU A 128 2.78 -4.43 -2.41
CA LEU A 128 3.83 -5.46 -2.46
C LEU A 128 3.97 -6.07 -3.86
N GLU A 129 2.92 -5.98 -4.66
CA GLU A 129 2.82 -6.50 -6.02
C GLU A 129 2.30 -5.41 -6.96
N ASP A 130 2.49 -5.63 -8.27
CA ASP A 130 1.93 -4.76 -9.30
C ASP A 130 0.39 -4.70 -9.24
N PRO A 131 -0.23 -3.59 -9.67
CA PRO A 131 0.42 -2.39 -10.21
C PRO A 131 0.96 -1.46 -9.11
N HIS A 132 1.95 -0.66 -9.48
CA HIS A 132 2.54 0.39 -8.65
C HIS A 132 2.22 1.81 -9.18
N PRO A 133 1.03 2.36 -8.88
CA PRO A 133 0.63 3.70 -9.31
C PRO A 133 1.60 4.83 -8.96
N GLY A 134 2.39 4.68 -7.89
CA GLY A 134 3.38 5.68 -7.46
C GLY A 134 4.69 5.63 -8.24
N ASP A 135 4.90 4.63 -9.09
CA ASP A 135 6.08 4.55 -9.94
C ASP A 135 5.98 5.49 -11.14
N PRO A 136 7.11 6.03 -11.63
CA PRO A 136 7.14 6.86 -12.82
C PRO A 136 6.41 6.22 -14.01
N GLY A 137 5.28 6.82 -14.38
CA GLY A 137 4.45 6.39 -15.50
C GLY A 137 3.43 5.29 -15.18
N GLY A 138 3.34 4.80 -13.94
CA GLY A 138 2.30 3.87 -13.49
C GLY A 138 0.92 4.54 -13.46
N GLY A 139 0.87 5.82 -13.07
CA GLY A 139 -0.33 6.63 -13.04
C GLY A 139 -1.28 6.27 -11.90
N GLY A 140 -1.86 7.30 -11.27
CA GLY A 140 -2.88 7.12 -10.22
C GLY A 140 -2.33 7.09 -8.79
N GLY A 141 -1.02 7.34 -8.62
CA GLY A 141 -0.43 7.60 -7.31
C GLY A 141 -0.94 8.92 -6.71
N PRO A 142 -0.68 9.18 -5.42
CA PRO A 142 -1.06 10.41 -4.75
C PRO A 142 -0.18 11.60 -5.15
N ARG A 143 0.89 11.38 -5.91
CA ARG A 143 1.88 12.40 -6.27
C ARG A 143 2.34 12.24 -7.70
N THR A 144 2.39 13.38 -8.40
CA THR A 144 3.09 13.48 -9.66
C THR A 144 4.59 13.61 -9.44
N VAL A 145 5.36 12.79 -10.15
CA VAL A 145 6.82 12.70 -10.12
C VAL A 145 7.41 12.79 -11.53
N VAL A 146 8.73 12.88 -11.62
CA VAL A 146 9.43 12.86 -12.91
C VAL A 146 9.27 11.47 -13.53
N GLY A 147 8.89 11.45 -14.81
CA GLY A 147 8.64 10.26 -15.60
C GLY A 147 7.14 9.98 -15.81
N ASP A 148 6.27 10.60 -15.01
CA ASP A 148 4.82 10.46 -15.15
C ASP A 148 4.26 11.09 -16.40
N CYS A 149 3.18 10.47 -16.87
CA CYS A 149 2.38 10.99 -17.95
C CYS A 149 1.14 11.70 -17.41
N VAL A 150 0.84 12.84 -18.01
CA VAL A 150 -0.29 13.68 -17.62
C VAL A 150 -1.08 14.10 -18.85
N ARG A 151 -2.36 14.40 -18.61
CA ARG A 151 -3.25 15.07 -19.55
C ARG A 151 -3.76 16.38 -18.96
N ALA A 152 -4.11 17.32 -19.82
CA ALA A 152 -4.77 18.55 -19.38
C ALA A 152 -6.22 18.24 -19.00
N ALA A 153 -6.60 18.47 -17.74
CA ALA A 153 -7.95 18.20 -17.19
C ALA A 153 -8.93 19.38 -17.32
N GLY A 154 -8.49 20.48 -17.93
CA GLY A 154 -9.24 21.75 -17.99
C GLY A 154 -8.95 22.66 -16.80
N SER A 155 -9.28 23.95 -16.93
CA SER A 155 -9.08 24.98 -15.88
C SER A 155 -7.65 25.05 -15.32
N GLY A 156 -6.64 24.81 -16.16
CA GLY A 156 -5.23 24.79 -15.75
C GLY A 156 -4.82 23.59 -14.90
N GLN A 157 -5.70 22.61 -14.71
CA GLN A 157 -5.40 21.39 -13.97
C GLN A 157 -4.84 20.32 -14.89
N VAL A 158 -4.01 19.46 -14.31
CA VAL A 158 -3.50 18.25 -14.96
C VAL A 158 -3.95 17.03 -14.17
N ARG A 159 -4.14 15.92 -14.88
CA ARG A 159 -4.44 14.63 -14.29
C ARG A 159 -3.40 13.64 -14.78
N GLU A 160 -2.85 12.85 -13.86
CA GLU A 160 -2.01 11.71 -14.22
C GLU A 160 -2.81 10.65 -14.97
N THR A 161 -2.13 9.94 -15.85
CA THR A 161 -2.64 8.76 -16.54
C THR A 161 -1.47 7.81 -16.79
N PRO A 162 -1.70 6.48 -16.80
CA PRO A 162 -0.66 5.52 -17.16
C PRO A 162 0.02 5.87 -18.48
N CYS A 163 1.35 5.83 -18.50
CA CYS A 163 2.13 6.17 -19.69
C CYS A 163 1.96 5.17 -20.84
N ASP A 164 1.54 3.93 -20.54
CA ASP A 164 1.30 2.89 -21.52
C ASP A 164 -0.05 3.06 -22.27
N GLY A 165 -0.84 4.06 -21.90
CA GLY A 165 -2.14 4.33 -22.50
C GLY A 165 -3.27 3.40 -22.04
N SER A 166 -3.06 2.62 -20.97
CA SER A 166 -4.09 1.75 -20.37
C SER A 166 -5.18 2.52 -19.60
N GLY A 167 -4.97 3.82 -19.35
CA GLY A 167 -5.95 4.70 -18.70
C GLY A 167 -7.16 5.03 -19.58
N GLU A 168 -8.19 5.61 -18.95
CA GLU A 168 -9.43 6.02 -19.65
C GLU A 168 -9.19 7.02 -20.78
N GLU A 169 -8.19 7.90 -20.59
CA GLU A 169 -7.75 8.86 -21.59
C GLU A 169 -6.25 8.73 -21.84
N PRO A 170 -5.81 8.86 -23.11
CA PRO A 170 -4.41 8.70 -23.47
C PRO A 170 -3.54 9.82 -22.87
N PRO A 171 -2.28 9.52 -22.53
CA PRO A 171 -1.33 10.52 -22.04
C PRO A 171 -1.01 11.55 -23.13
N GLN A 172 -0.91 12.83 -22.74
CA GLN A 172 -0.62 13.94 -23.66
C GLN A 172 0.78 14.51 -23.47
N TYR A 173 1.29 14.47 -22.24
CA TYR A 173 2.58 15.01 -21.86
C TYR A 173 3.29 14.05 -20.91
N ARG A 174 4.61 14.10 -20.87
CA ARG A 174 5.43 13.41 -19.88
C ARG A 174 6.27 14.42 -19.11
N VAL A 175 6.26 14.35 -17.78
CA VAL A 175 7.12 15.16 -16.91
C VAL A 175 8.54 14.64 -17.06
N THR A 176 9.44 15.43 -17.64
CA THR A 176 10.81 14.99 -17.95
C THR A 176 11.84 15.49 -16.95
N LYS A 177 11.52 16.54 -16.19
CA LYS A 177 12.42 17.17 -15.22
C LYS A 177 11.64 17.85 -14.12
N ALA A 178 12.21 17.89 -12.92
CA ALA A 178 11.75 18.73 -11.82
C ALA A 178 12.82 19.79 -11.50
N VAL A 179 12.40 21.04 -11.32
CA VAL A 179 13.29 22.18 -11.08
C VAL A 179 12.70 23.12 -10.02
N THR A 180 13.54 24.02 -9.50
CA THR A 180 13.14 25.01 -8.49
C THR A 180 12.29 26.16 -9.04
N SER A 181 12.40 26.46 -10.35
CA SER A 181 11.62 27.52 -11.00
C SER A 181 11.45 27.27 -12.51
N ARG A 182 10.38 27.84 -13.09
CA ARG A 182 10.06 27.66 -14.53
C ARG A 182 11.21 28.06 -15.47
N ALA A 183 11.99 29.08 -15.12
CA ALA A 183 13.13 29.54 -15.91
C ALA A 183 14.26 28.52 -16.05
N ARG A 184 14.26 27.45 -15.25
CA ARG A 184 15.24 26.35 -15.33
C ARG A 184 14.75 25.16 -16.17
N CYS A 185 13.52 25.23 -16.67
CA CYS A 185 13.01 24.22 -17.58
C CYS A 185 13.66 24.35 -18.96
N PRO A 186 13.87 23.23 -19.69
CA PRO A 186 14.33 23.28 -21.08
C PRO A 186 13.32 24.00 -21.99
N ASP A 187 13.80 24.58 -23.09
CA ASP A 187 12.95 25.26 -24.09
C ASP A 187 11.92 24.31 -24.74
N SER A 188 12.17 23.00 -24.71
CA SER A 188 11.23 21.97 -25.18
C SER A 188 10.02 21.76 -24.26
N THR A 189 9.93 22.49 -23.14
CA THR A 189 8.84 22.36 -22.18
C THR A 189 7.55 22.91 -22.76
N ALA A 190 6.56 22.03 -22.91
CA ALA A 190 5.24 22.37 -23.44
C ALA A 190 4.20 22.63 -22.34
N LEU A 191 4.45 22.13 -21.12
CA LEU A 191 3.54 22.25 -19.98
C LEU A 191 4.33 22.32 -18.67
N TYR A 192 3.93 23.22 -17.78
CA TYR A 192 4.45 23.30 -16.41
C TYR A 192 3.47 22.61 -15.46
N VAL A 193 3.98 21.66 -14.68
CA VAL A 193 3.21 20.90 -13.69
C VAL A 193 3.63 21.35 -12.28
N SER A 194 2.67 21.57 -11.40
CA SER A 194 2.96 21.80 -9.98
C SER A 194 3.32 20.47 -9.33
N LEU A 195 4.56 20.35 -8.87
CA LEU A 195 5.05 19.23 -8.08
C LEU A 195 5.17 19.66 -6.60
N GLY A 196 5.22 18.69 -5.70
CA GLY A 196 5.55 18.93 -4.30
C GLY A 196 7.07 18.92 -4.02
N GLY A 197 7.47 19.44 -2.86
CA GLY A 197 8.85 19.35 -2.37
C GLY A 197 9.75 20.52 -2.81
N THR A 198 11.08 20.30 -2.76
CA THR A 198 12.09 21.34 -2.99
C THR A 198 12.29 21.72 -4.46
N VAL A 199 11.79 20.90 -5.39
CA VAL A 199 11.80 21.14 -6.85
C VAL A 199 10.36 21.15 -7.39
N PRO A 200 9.57 22.19 -7.05
CA PRO A 200 8.12 22.18 -7.23
C PRO A 200 7.64 22.37 -8.66
N VAL A 201 8.54 22.55 -9.65
CA VAL A 201 8.15 22.78 -11.04
C VAL A 201 8.53 21.59 -11.91
N GLY A 202 7.53 20.89 -12.42
CA GLY A 202 7.66 19.84 -13.43
C GLY A 202 7.69 20.42 -14.84
N CYS A 203 8.72 20.08 -15.60
CA CYS A 203 8.88 20.44 -17.01
C CYS A 203 8.37 19.28 -17.88
N ALA A 204 7.17 19.42 -18.43
CA ALA A 204 6.54 18.37 -19.23
C ALA A 204 6.67 18.63 -20.73
N GLN A 205 7.01 17.57 -21.46
CA GLN A 205 7.11 17.57 -22.93
C GLN A 205 5.89 16.87 -23.53
N ARG A 206 5.45 17.33 -24.70
CA ARG A 206 4.34 16.72 -25.42
C ARG A 206 4.75 15.33 -25.91
N LEU A 207 3.91 14.34 -25.66
CA LEU A 207 4.06 13.01 -26.25
C LEU A 207 3.61 13.08 -27.71
N ARG A 208 4.34 12.39 -28.59
CA ARG A 208 3.89 12.26 -29.98
C ARG A 208 2.73 11.26 -30.02
N PRO A 209 1.68 11.51 -30.83
CA PRO A 209 0.62 10.55 -31.09
C PRO A 209 1.15 9.25 -31.69
#